data_AF-A0A537WSZ8-F1
#
_entry.id   AF-A0A537WSZ8-F1
#
_cell.length_a   1.000
_cell.length_b   1.000
_cell.length_c   1.000
_cell.angle_alpha   90.00
_cell.angle_beta   90.00
_cell.angle_gamma   90.00
#
_symmetry.space_group_name_H-M   'P 1'
#
loop_
_entity.id
_entity.type
_entity.pdbx_description
1 polymer ?
#
loop_
_entity_poly.entity_id
_entity_poly.type
_entity_poly.pdbx_seq_one_letter_code
_entity_poly.pdbx_strand_id
1 'polypeptide(L)'
;MSTSRGSSPSSRSRSSRPVVEQTRSLSRPAEGHVVAAALVAVAVFSGAWALLHVGFYARGQITDTPVYQRYGNAIADGEVPYRDFSVEYPPGALPVFALPGLAEPGHDQNVTTGFRHAFETLMWLCGAAALLAMAVALSSLGAGELRVWGALSFAALAPLALGSVVLSRFDLWPAALVAAALAALVSGRLRLGHLLLGLGITAKLYPAVLVPLGVAFVWRRAGRREALACLGLTLAVVAVIFAPFVVLSPGGVWQSLSVQLRRPLQVESLGSALLLAAHHVFGLGVTAETSHGSQNLGGAAAGGVAVASVVAQAALLIWIWVSFARGPASS
;
A
#
# COMPACT_ATOMS: atom_id res chain seq x y z
N MET A 1 -2.27 69.22 -55.59
CA MET A 1 -3.68 69.41 -55.15
C MET A 1 -3.83 68.68 -53.82
N SER A 2 -4.28 69.38 -52.78
CA SER A 2 -4.62 68.93 -51.40
C SER A 2 -3.51 68.75 -50.32
N THR A 3 -3.42 69.76 -49.43
CA THR A 3 -3.57 69.75 -47.93
C THR A 3 -2.85 68.68 -47.09
N SER A 4 -2.28 68.89 -45.90
CA SER A 4 -2.10 70.01 -44.95
C SER A 4 -1.18 69.51 -43.81
N ARG A 5 -0.32 70.37 -43.24
CA ARG A 5 0.40 70.13 -41.99
C ARG A 5 -0.56 70.18 -40.78
N GLY A 6 -0.28 69.41 -39.73
CA GLY A 6 -0.97 69.53 -38.43
C GLY A 6 -0.30 68.70 -37.33
N SER A 7 0.43 69.37 -36.47
CA SER A 7 1.19 68.90 -35.32
C SER A 7 0.33 68.51 -34.09
N SER A 8 0.90 67.67 -33.24
CA SER A 8 0.40 67.19 -31.93
C SER A 8 -0.04 68.30 -30.96
N PRO A 9 -0.85 67.91 -29.95
CA PRO A 9 -0.53 68.28 -28.58
C PRO A 9 -0.57 67.11 -27.58
N SER A 10 0.11 67.38 -26.47
CA SER A 10 0.55 66.55 -25.38
C SER A 10 -0.50 66.15 -24.33
N SER A 11 -0.09 65.17 -23.52
CA SER A 11 -0.36 65.00 -22.08
C SER A 11 -1.78 64.71 -21.62
N ARG A 12 -2.02 63.45 -21.24
CA ARG A 12 -2.66 63.13 -19.97
C ARG A 12 -1.87 62.04 -19.24
N SER A 13 -1.25 62.45 -18.14
CA SER A 13 -0.77 61.58 -17.09
C SER A 13 -1.95 60.86 -16.43
N ARG A 14 -1.86 59.54 -16.32
CA ARG A 14 -2.51 58.78 -15.25
C ARG A 14 -1.50 57.79 -14.69
N SER A 15 -0.73 58.30 -13.73
CA SER A 15 -0.23 57.50 -12.62
C SER A 15 -1.43 56.96 -11.86
N SER A 16 -1.51 55.64 -11.65
CA SER A 16 -1.97 55.01 -10.39
C SER A 16 -1.89 53.47 -10.44
N ARG A 17 -0.78 52.97 -9.89
CA ARG A 17 -0.60 51.74 -9.09
C ARG A 17 -0.58 50.36 -9.79
N PRO A 18 0.29 49.45 -9.32
CA PRO A 18 0.50 48.15 -9.95
C PRO A 18 -0.58 47.15 -9.51
N VAL A 19 -1.19 46.46 -10.48
CA VAL A 19 -2.05 45.27 -10.27
C VAL A 19 -1.16 44.03 -10.03
N VAL A 20 -0.15 44.18 -9.18
CA VAL A 20 0.84 43.13 -8.89
C VAL A 20 0.98 43.00 -7.38
N GLU A 21 -0.11 42.69 -6.67
CA GLU A 21 -0.02 42.15 -5.31
C GLU A 21 -1.32 41.55 -4.74
N GLN A 22 -2.30 41.18 -5.58
CA GLN A 22 -3.60 40.70 -5.09
C GLN A 22 -3.95 39.27 -5.57
N THR A 23 -2.92 38.43 -5.75
CA THR A 23 -3.09 37.00 -6.08
C THR A 23 -2.35 36.05 -5.14
N ARG A 24 -1.84 36.53 -4.00
CA ARG A 24 -1.10 35.68 -3.03
C ARG A 24 -1.78 35.43 -1.68
N SER A 25 -3.00 35.93 -1.43
CA SER A 25 -3.61 35.81 -0.08
C SER A 25 -4.88 34.94 0.03
N LEU A 26 -5.23 34.14 -0.98
CA LEU A 26 -6.39 33.24 -0.92
C LEU A 26 -6.04 31.74 -0.84
N SER A 27 -4.75 31.38 -0.77
CA SER A 27 -4.29 29.98 -0.82
C SER A 27 -3.95 29.35 0.55
N ARG A 28 -4.39 29.90 1.70
CA ARG A 28 -3.88 29.44 3.03
C ARG A 28 -4.88 28.76 3.98
N PRO A 29 -6.21 29.00 3.97
CA PRO A 29 -7.13 28.30 4.87
C PRO A 29 -7.41 26.85 4.45
N ALA A 30 -7.48 26.59 3.14
CA ALA A 30 -7.85 25.28 2.59
C ALA A 30 -6.76 24.21 2.78
N GLU A 31 -5.49 24.58 2.95
CA GLU A 31 -4.43 23.60 3.24
C GLU A 31 -4.23 23.40 4.75
N GLY A 32 -4.54 24.43 5.57
CA GLY A 32 -4.33 24.40 7.02
C GLY A 32 -5.12 23.31 7.73
N HIS A 33 -6.39 23.10 7.36
CA HIS A 33 -7.21 22.06 7.98
C HIS A 33 -6.72 20.63 7.64
N VAL A 34 -6.18 20.42 6.43
CA VAL A 34 -5.62 19.10 6.05
C VAL A 34 -4.35 18.81 6.85
N VAL A 35 -3.47 19.80 7.00
CA VAL A 35 -2.26 19.66 7.82
C VAL A 35 -2.62 19.40 9.27
N ALA A 36 -3.57 20.15 9.84
CA ALA A 36 -4.05 19.92 11.19
C ALA A 36 -4.64 18.51 11.36
N ALA A 37 -5.50 18.08 10.45
CA ALA A 37 -6.10 16.75 10.47
C ALA A 37 -5.05 15.64 10.35
N ALA A 38 -4.01 15.82 9.52
CA ALA A 38 -2.92 14.88 9.39
C ALA A 38 -2.11 14.74 10.68
N LEU A 39 -1.75 15.87 11.32
CA LEU A 39 -1.02 15.87 12.58
C LEU A 39 -1.83 15.23 13.70
N VAL A 40 -3.12 15.56 13.81
CA VAL A 40 -4.03 14.93 14.78
C VAL A 40 -4.16 13.44 14.49
N ALA A 41 -4.31 13.02 13.24
CA ALA A 41 -4.41 11.62 12.87
C ALA A 41 -3.14 10.84 13.23
N VAL A 42 -1.95 11.39 13.02
CA VAL A 42 -0.68 10.76 13.45
C VAL A 42 -0.60 10.67 14.98
N ALA A 43 -1.03 11.70 15.70
CA ALA A 43 -1.08 11.66 17.17
C ALA A 43 -2.07 10.61 17.68
N VAL A 44 -3.27 10.55 17.11
CA VAL A 44 -4.30 9.54 17.42
C VAL A 44 -3.80 8.15 17.09
N PHE A 45 -3.18 7.94 15.93
CA PHE A 45 -2.56 6.68 15.54
C PHE A 45 -1.47 6.25 16.52
N SER A 46 -0.65 7.20 17.00
CA SER A 46 0.39 6.91 18.00
C SER A 46 -0.21 6.50 19.34
N GLY A 47 -1.30 7.16 19.76
CA GLY A 47 -2.06 6.75 20.95
C GLY A 47 -2.68 5.36 20.78
N ALA A 48 -3.31 5.11 19.63
CA ALA A 48 -3.88 3.80 19.29
C ALA A 48 -2.80 2.71 19.30
N TRP A 49 -1.65 2.97 18.69
CA TRP A 49 -0.48 2.07 18.67
C TRP A 49 0.00 1.75 20.09
N ALA A 50 0.17 2.77 20.94
CA ALA A 50 0.58 2.58 22.33
C ALA A 50 -0.43 1.72 23.11
N LEU A 51 -1.73 1.93 22.90
CA LEU A 51 -2.80 1.15 23.55
C LEU A 51 -2.76 -0.35 23.19
N LEU A 52 -2.23 -0.72 22.03
CA LEU A 52 -2.09 -2.13 21.64
C LEU A 52 -1.12 -2.92 22.53
N HIS A 53 -0.28 -2.24 23.31
CA HIS A 53 0.71 -2.87 24.20
C HIS A 53 0.17 -3.15 25.61
N VAL A 54 -1.07 -2.75 25.91
CA VAL A 54 -1.64 -2.82 27.27
C VAL A 54 -2.97 -3.56 27.34
N GLY A 55 -3.29 -4.07 28.52
CA GLY A 55 -4.62 -4.58 28.87
C GLY A 55 -5.12 -5.70 27.95
N PHE A 56 -6.30 -5.48 27.34
CA PHE A 56 -6.98 -6.47 26.51
C PHE A 56 -6.16 -6.91 25.28
N TYR A 57 -5.44 -5.98 24.65
CA TYR A 57 -4.73 -6.21 23.38
C TYR A 57 -3.41 -6.99 23.52
N ALA A 58 -2.83 -7.04 24.71
CA ALA A 58 -1.57 -7.72 24.98
C ALA A 58 -1.70 -9.26 25.09
N ARG A 59 -2.91 -9.82 25.03
CA ARG A 59 -3.17 -11.26 25.25
C ARG A 59 -3.30 -12.04 23.94
N GLY A 60 -2.73 -13.24 23.89
CA GLY A 60 -3.00 -14.23 22.83
C GLY A 60 -2.58 -13.81 21.41
N GLN A 61 -1.41 -13.20 21.26
CA GLN A 61 -0.96 -12.65 19.97
C GLN A 61 -0.55 -13.76 18.98
N ILE A 62 -1.16 -13.75 17.80
CA ILE A 62 -0.64 -14.45 16.63
C ILE A 62 0.51 -13.60 16.07
N THR A 63 1.72 -14.15 16.03
CA THR A 63 2.93 -13.39 15.72
C THR A 63 3.72 -14.00 14.57
N ASP A 64 3.93 -13.21 13.51
CA ASP A 64 4.80 -13.57 12.40
C ASP A 64 6.24 -13.08 12.63
N THR A 65 6.46 -12.26 13.66
CA THR A 65 7.77 -11.68 14.02
C THR A 65 8.88 -12.70 14.27
N PRO A 66 8.64 -13.92 14.78
CA PRO A 66 9.69 -14.95 14.82
C PRO A 66 10.21 -15.33 13.43
N VAL A 67 9.33 -15.37 12.41
CA VAL A 67 9.72 -15.65 11.02
C VAL A 67 10.55 -14.50 10.45
N TYR A 68 10.11 -13.26 10.69
CA TYR A 68 10.81 -12.07 10.21
C TYR A 68 12.20 -11.93 10.84
N GLN A 69 12.33 -12.24 12.13
CA GLN A 69 13.62 -12.24 12.80
C GLN A 69 14.56 -13.29 12.23
N ARG A 70 14.07 -14.52 11.96
CA ARG A 70 14.90 -15.55 11.31
C ARG A 70 15.44 -15.10 9.95
N TYR A 71 14.62 -14.44 9.13
CA TYR A 71 15.09 -13.87 7.87
C TYR A 71 16.13 -12.77 8.10
N GLY A 72 15.88 -11.86 9.06
CA GLY A 72 16.81 -10.78 9.40
C GLY A 72 18.17 -11.31 9.86
N ASN A 73 18.18 -12.31 10.74
CA ASN A 73 19.38 -12.95 11.24
C ASN A 73 20.18 -13.64 10.12
N ALA A 74 19.52 -14.46 9.28
CA ALA A 74 20.20 -15.13 8.17
C ALA A 74 20.86 -14.11 7.22
N ILE A 75 20.17 -12.99 6.93
CA ILE A 75 20.75 -11.90 6.12
C ILE A 75 21.95 -11.25 6.84
N ALA A 76 21.85 -11.03 8.16
CA ALA A 76 22.94 -10.48 8.97
C ALA A 76 24.17 -11.41 9.01
N ASP A 77 23.95 -12.72 8.98
CA ASP A 77 24.99 -13.76 8.93
C ASP A 77 25.60 -13.92 7.52
N GLY A 78 25.13 -13.13 6.54
CA GLY A 78 25.64 -13.11 5.18
C GLY A 78 25.00 -14.15 4.24
N GLU A 79 23.94 -14.84 4.69
CA GLU A 79 23.18 -15.74 3.84
C GLU A 79 22.35 -14.97 2.82
N VAL A 80 22.25 -15.51 1.61
CA VAL A 80 21.53 -14.91 0.50
C VAL A 80 20.08 -15.43 0.45
N PRO A 81 19.07 -14.54 0.57
CA PRO A 81 17.66 -14.92 0.45
C PRO A 81 17.36 -15.70 -0.84
N TYR A 82 16.46 -16.67 -0.75
CA TYR A 82 16.05 -17.59 -1.82
C TYR A 82 17.13 -18.59 -2.30
N ARG A 83 18.42 -18.34 -2.02
CA ARG A 83 19.52 -19.26 -2.38
C ARG A 83 19.90 -20.14 -1.20
N ASP A 84 20.21 -19.52 -0.07
CA ASP A 84 20.75 -20.20 1.11
C ASP A 84 19.62 -20.57 2.08
N PHE A 85 18.54 -19.77 2.10
CA PHE A 85 17.31 -20.06 2.84
C PHE A 85 16.04 -19.65 2.08
N SER A 86 14.93 -20.33 2.36
CA SER A 86 13.63 -20.07 1.70
C SER A 86 12.94 -18.84 2.28
N VAL A 87 12.46 -17.94 1.42
CA VAL A 87 11.66 -16.76 1.81
C VAL A 87 10.30 -16.80 1.12
N GLU A 88 9.22 -16.66 1.88
CA GLU A 88 7.84 -16.68 1.35
C GLU A 88 7.39 -15.37 0.69
N TYR A 89 8.08 -14.27 0.98
CA TYR A 89 7.70 -12.92 0.55
C TYR A 89 8.51 -12.46 -0.66
N PRO A 90 7.98 -11.53 -1.48
CA PRO A 90 8.73 -10.86 -2.54
C PRO A 90 9.96 -10.07 -2.03
N PRO A 91 11.00 -9.84 -2.85
CA PRO A 91 12.28 -9.31 -2.37
C PRO A 91 12.25 -7.89 -1.79
N GLY A 92 11.29 -7.05 -2.19
CA GLY A 92 11.06 -5.73 -1.61
C GLY A 92 10.49 -5.75 -0.18
N ALA A 93 10.17 -6.93 0.37
CA ALA A 93 9.91 -7.11 1.80
C ALA A 93 11.20 -7.26 2.61
N LEU A 94 12.31 -7.70 2.00
CA LEU A 94 13.54 -7.99 2.72
C LEU A 94 14.09 -6.83 3.57
N PRO A 95 14.01 -5.54 3.15
CA PRO A 95 14.48 -4.44 3.98
C PRO A 95 13.79 -4.36 5.35
N VAL A 96 12.50 -4.71 5.45
CA VAL A 96 11.77 -4.65 6.72
C VAL A 96 12.12 -5.79 7.67
N PHE A 97 12.80 -6.83 7.16
CA PHE A 97 13.31 -7.95 7.97
C PHE A 97 14.79 -7.77 8.30
N ALA A 98 15.58 -7.34 7.31
CA ALA A 98 17.01 -7.14 7.44
C ALA A 98 17.35 -5.98 8.39
N LEU A 99 16.67 -4.83 8.27
CA LEU A 99 17.00 -3.66 9.09
C LEU A 99 16.84 -3.93 10.60
N PRO A 100 15.73 -4.52 11.09
CA PRO A 100 15.64 -4.90 12.50
C PRO A 100 16.60 -6.02 12.90
N GLY A 101 16.90 -6.96 11.99
CA GLY A 101 17.85 -8.07 12.23
C GLY A 101 19.30 -7.62 12.45
N LEU A 102 19.70 -6.55 11.77
CA LEU A 102 21.03 -5.94 11.95
C LEU A 102 21.18 -5.18 13.28
N ALA A 103 20.07 -4.75 13.90
CA ALA A 103 20.10 -3.95 15.12
C ALA A 103 20.39 -4.81 16.37
N GLU A 104 19.72 -5.96 16.51
CA GLU A 104 20.00 -6.96 17.54
C GLU A 104 19.65 -8.36 17.02
N PRO A 105 20.65 -9.16 16.62
CA PRO A 105 20.42 -10.54 16.17
C PRO A 105 19.81 -11.38 17.29
N GLY A 106 18.71 -12.06 16.99
CA GLY A 106 18.10 -13.00 17.93
C GLY A 106 18.46 -14.45 17.67
N HIS A 107 18.02 -15.37 18.54
CA HIS A 107 18.20 -16.81 18.34
C HIS A 107 16.86 -17.52 18.52
N ASP A 108 16.62 -18.54 17.67
CA ASP A 108 15.45 -19.42 17.69
C ASP A 108 14.07 -18.72 17.54
N GLN A 109 13.03 -19.26 18.17
CA GLN A 109 11.66 -18.75 18.13
C GLN A 109 11.44 -17.55 19.06
N ASN A 110 12.46 -17.16 19.85
CA ASN A 110 12.36 -16.05 20.78
C ASN A 110 12.74 -14.74 20.09
N VAL A 111 11.75 -13.87 19.90
CA VAL A 111 11.97 -12.54 19.31
C VAL A 111 12.72 -11.68 20.32
N THR A 112 13.86 -11.11 19.94
CA THR A 112 14.63 -10.20 20.80
C THR A 112 13.86 -8.91 21.01
N THR A 113 14.07 -8.31 22.18
CA THR A 113 13.46 -7.02 22.51
C THR A 113 13.89 -5.95 21.52
N GLY A 114 15.16 -5.92 21.09
CA GLY A 114 15.63 -4.97 20.08
C GLY A 114 15.02 -5.20 18.70
N PHE A 115 14.95 -6.44 18.21
CA PHE A 115 14.29 -6.72 16.93
C PHE A 115 12.83 -6.26 16.96
N ARG A 116 12.10 -6.64 18.02
CA ARG A 116 10.69 -6.25 18.18
C ARG A 116 10.52 -4.73 18.16
N HIS A 117 11.31 -3.99 18.95
CA HIS A 117 11.21 -2.53 18.99
C HIS A 117 11.59 -1.88 17.66
N ALA A 118 12.65 -2.35 17.00
CA ALA A 118 13.05 -1.83 15.69
C ALA A 118 11.98 -2.09 14.62
N PHE A 119 11.41 -3.30 14.61
CA PHE A 119 10.33 -3.67 13.70
C PHE A 119 9.06 -2.85 13.95
N GLU A 120 8.61 -2.76 15.20
CA GLU A 120 7.43 -1.98 15.59
C GLU A 120 7.61 -0.50 15.27
N THR A 121 8.81 0.04 15.50
CA THR A 121 9.13 1.45 15.16
C THR A 121 9.06 1.66 13.65
N LEU A 122 9.61 0.73 12.85
CA LEU A 122 9.51 0.79 11.39
C LEU A 122 8.04 0.72 10.94
N MET A 123 7.22 -0.14 11.54
CA MET A 123 5.81 -0.25 11.22
C MET A 123 5.01 0.98 11.62
N TRP A 124 5.31 1.57 12.78
CA TRP A 124 4.73 2.84 13.21
C TRP A 124 5.08 3.97 12.23
N LEU A 125 6.34 4.08 11.80
CA LEU A 125 6.77 5.04 10.77
C LEU A 125 6.03 4.83 9.46
N CYS A 126 5.83 3.58 9.03
CA CYS A 126 5.07 3.26 7.83
C CYS A 126 3.59 3.69 7.97
N GLY A 127 2.97 3.44 9.13
CA GLY A 127 1.60 3.88 9.42
C GLY A 127 1.46 5.41 9.38
N ALA A 128 2.40 6.13 9.98
CA ALA A 128 2.44 7.60 9.91
C ALA A 128 2.62 8.08 8.46
N ALA A 129 3.54 7.48 7.69
CA ALA A 129 3.75 7.81 6.29
C ALA A 129 2.49 7.55 5.43
N ALA A 130 1.76 6.46 5.71
CA ALA A 130 0.49 6.16 5.04
C ALA A 130 -0.57 7.25 5.32
N LEU A 131 -0.71 7.70 6.56
CA LEU A 131 -1.63 8.78 6.94
C LEU A 131 -1.27 10.11 6.26
N LEU A 132 0.01 10.45 6.20
CA LEU A 132 0.47 11.65 5.50
C LEU A 132 0.21 11.56 3.99
N ALA A 133 0.46 10.40 3.38
CA ALA A 133 0.13 10.17 1.97
C ALA A 133 -1.38 10.26 1.71
N MET A 134 -2.22 9.72 2.61
CA MET A 134 -3.67 9.89 2.54
C MET A 134 -4.08 11.36 2.61
N ALA A 135 -3.47 12.15 3.50
CA ALA A 135 -3.74 13.59 3.59
C ALA A 135 -3.36 14.33 2.29
N VAL A 136 -2.22 14.00 1.68
CA VAL A 136 -1.82 14.54 0.36
C VAL A 136 -2.82 14.15 -0.73
N ALA A 137 -3.28 12.90 -0.74
CA ALA A 137 -4.27 12.42 -1.69
C ALA A 137 -5.60 13.17 -1.54
N LEU A 138 -6.09 13.32 -0.31
CA LEU A 138 -7.33 14.03 0.00
C LEU A 138 -7.25 15.52 -0.36
N SER A 139 -6.13 16.17 -0.06
CA SER A 139 -5.87 17.55 -0.47
C SER A 139 -5.85 17.70 -1.99
N SER A 140 -5.17 16.79 -2.71
CA SER A 140 -5.09 16.80 -4.17
C SER A 140 -6.43 16.56 -4.85
N LEU A 141 -7.35 15.87 -4.18
CA LEU A 141 -8.72 15.64 -4.63
C LEU A 141 -9.67 16.79 -4.26
N GLY A 142 -9.20 17.83 -3.56
CA GLY A 142 -10.04 18.92 -3.07
C GLY A 142 -11.12 18.44 -2.09
N ALA A 143 -10.83 17.42 -1.29
CA ALA A 143 -11.78 16.84 -0.35
C ALA A 143 -12.22 17.89 0.69
N GLY A 144 -13.53 17.98 0.93
CA GLY A 144 -14.08 18.84 1.99
C GLY A 144 -13.68 18.37 3.39
N GLU A 145 -13.72 19.29 4.35
CA GLU A 145 -13.22 19.11 5.71
C GLU A 145 -13.76 17.84 6.40
N LEU A 146 -15.06 17.59 6.35
CA LEU A 146 -15.68 16.39 6.95
C LEU A 146 -15.09 15.09 6.39
N ARG A 147 -14.81 15.04 5.08
CA ARG A 147 -14.24 13.87 4.42
C ARG A 147 -12.77 13.68 4.83
N VAL A 148 -12.02 14.78 4.96
CA VAL A 148 -10.62 14.73 5.41
C VAL A 148 -10.54 14.19 6.83
N TRP A 149 -11.26 14.79 7.77
CA TRP A 149 -11.28 14.35 9.16
C TRP A 149 -11.81 12.94 9.32
N GLY A 150 -12.93 12.60 8.65
CA GLY A 150 -13.52 11.27 8.71
C GLY A 150 -12.56 10.17 8.20
N ALA A 151 -11.95 10.37 7.04
CA ALA A 151 -11.04 9.37 6.45
C ALA A 151 -9.76 9.18 7.28
N LEU A 152 -9.15 10.28 7.73
CA LEU A 152 -7.91 10.21 8.52
C LEU A 152 -8.14 9.68 9.93
N SER A 153 -9.26 10.04 10.58
CA SER A 153 -9.61 9.53 11.90
C SER A 153 -9.94 8.04 11.85
N PHE A 154 -10.68 7.60 10.83
CA PHE A 154 -10.97 6.19 10.60
C PHE A 154 -9.66 5.38 10.44
N ALA A 155 -8.76 5.85 9.57
CA ALA A 155 -7.47 5.19 9.35
C ALA A 155 -6.58 5.19 10.61
N ALA A 156 -6.56 6.28 11.37
CA ALA A 156 -5.78 6.39 12.59
C ALA A 156 -6.27 5.47 13.72
N LEU A 157 -7.57 5.20 13.78
CA LEU A 157 -8.18 4.33 14.80
C LEU A 157 -8.29 2.85 14.36
N ALA A 158 -8.12 2.55 13.07
CA ALA A 158 -8.16 1.20 12.53
C ALA A 158 -7.26 0.17 13.27
N PRO A 159 -6.05 0.52 13.78
CA PRO A 159 -5.25 -0.41 14.57
C PRO A 159 -5.99 -0.98 15.79
N LEU A 160 -6.87 -0.21 16.43
CA LEU A 160 -7.64 -0.70 17.59
C LEU A 160 -8.64 -1.79 17.18
N ALA A 161 -9.23 -1.69 16.00
CA ALA A 161 -10.14 -2.70 15.48
C ALA A 161 -9.41 -3.97 15.03
N LEU A 162 -8.20 -3.81 14.49
CA LEU A 162 -7.34 -4.92 14.05
C LEU A 162 -6.62 -5.60 15.22
N GLY A 163 -6.46 -4.90 16.33
CA GLY A 163 -5.76 -5.38 17.52
C GLY A 163 -4.26 -5.56 17.31
N SER A 164 -3.67 -6.45 18.10
CA SER A 164 -2.22 -6.67 18.16
C SER A 164 -1.60 -7.28 16.91
N VAL A 165 -2.40 -7.82 15.98
CA VAL A 165 -1.92 -8.36 14.70
C VAL A 165 -1.18 -7.28 13.89
N VAL A 166 -1.56 -6.01 14.03
CA VAL A 166 -0.88 -4.89 13.36
C VAL A 166 0.55 -4.70 13.86
N LEU A 167 0.85 -5.05 15.11
CA LEU A 167 2.21 -4.98 15.66
C LEU A 167 3.11 -6.08 15.11
N SER A 168 2.53 -7.22 14.73
CA SER A 168 3.27 -8.43 14.37
C SER A 168 3.34 -8.69 12.87
N ARG A 169 2.71 -7.85 12.04
CA ARG A 169 2.70 -7.96 10.58
C ARG A 169 3.32 -6.75 9.92
N PHE A 170 4.01 -6.99 8.80
CA PHE A 170 4.67 -5.90 8.07
C PHE A 170 3.72 -5.11 7.14
N ASP A 171 2.40 -5.30 7.25
CA ASP A 171 1.40 -4.82 6.28
C ASP A 171 1.37 -3.28 6.13
N LEU A 172 1.83 -2.54 7.13
CA LEU A 172 1.95 -1.08 7.04
C LEU A 172 2.98 -0.64 6.00
N TRP A 173 4.01 -1.45 5.72
CA TRP A 173 5.00 -1.15 4.68
C TRP A 173 4.40 -1.09 3.26
N PRO A 174 3.80 -2.18 2.71
CA PRO A 174 3.15 -2.11 1.41
C PRO A 174 1.94 -1.16 1.43
N ALA A 175 1.23 -1.01 2.55
CA ALA A 175 0.13 -0.04 2.65
C ALA A 175 0.61 1.41 2.47
N ALA A 176 1.74 1.79 3.09
CA ALA A 176 2.33 3.11 2.93
C ALA A 176 2.76 3.37 1.47
N LEU A 177 3.38 2.38 0.82
CA LEU A 177 3.75 2.47 -0.60
C LEU A 177 2.53 2.64 -1.50
N VAL A 178 1.43 1.92 -1.23
CA VAL A 178 0.18 2.07 -1.98
C VAL A 178 -0.46 3.44 -1.74
N ALA A 179 -0.54 3.89 -0.48
CA ALA A 179 -1.08 5.22 -0.15
C ALA A 179 -0.28 6.33 -0.84
N ALA A 180 1.05 6.24 -0.82
CA ALA A 180 1.95 7.18 -1.50
C ALA A 180 1.80 7.11 -3.03
N ALA A 181 1.64 5.91 -3.59
CA ALA A 181 1.42 5.73 -5.02
C ALA A 181 0.11 6.39 -5.47
N LEU A 182 -0.98 6.17 -4.73
CA LEU A 182 -2.27 6.79 -5.00
C LEU A 182 -2.20 8.31 -4.85
N ALA A 183 -1.57 8.81 -3.78
CA ALA A 183 -1.31 10.23 -3.58
C ALA A 183 -0.58 10.84 -4.78
N ALA A 184 0.53 10.23 -5.20
CA ALA A 184 1.29 10.69 -6.36
C ALA A 184 0.46 10.71 -7.65
N LEU A 185 -0.35 9.67 -7.90
CA LEU A 185 -1.23 9.61 -9.08
C LEU A 185 -2.26 10.74 -9.07
N VAL A 186 -2.97 10.94 -7.96
CA VAL A 186 -4.02 11.99 -7.88
C VAL A 186 -3.44 13.40 -7.87
N SER A 187 -2.21 13.59 -7.35
CA SER A 187 -1.45 14.84 -7.45
C SER A 187 -0.85 15.09 -8.84
N GLY A 188 -1.08 14.20 -9.83
CA GLY A 188 -0.57 14.34 -11.19
C GLY A 188 0.90 13.92 -11.39
N ARG A 189 1.55 13.35 -10.37
CA ARG A 189 2.91 12.79 -10.45
C ARG A 189 2.87 11.35 -10.98
N LEU A 190 2.43 11.20 -12.23
CA LEU A 190 2.04 9.91 -12.82
C LEU A 190 3.13 8.83 -12.79
N ARG A 191 4.37 9.20 -13.12
CA ARG A 191 5.53 8.29 -13.10
C ARG A 191 5.91 7.87 -11.68
N LEU A 192 5.93 8.82 -10.75
CA LEU A 192 6.21 8.53 -9.34
C LEU A 192 5.18 7.55 -8.76
N GLY A 193 3.91 7.72 -9.08
CA GLY A 193 2.86 6.78 -8.70
C GLY A 193 3.13 5.36 -9.19
N HIS A 194 3.55 5.19 -10.44
CA HIS A 194 3.87 3.88 -11.02
C HIS A 194 5.17 3.27 -10.49
N LEU A 195 6.16 4.11 -10.16
CA LEU A 195 7.37 3.67 -9.46
C LEU A 195 7.01 3.12 -8.08
N LEU A 196 6.21 3.85 -7.30
CA LEU A 196 5.76 3.43 -5.97
C LEU A 196 4.86 2.19 -6.02
N LEU A 197 4.01 2.05 -7.05
CA LEU A 197 3.28 0.79 -7.30
C LEU A 197 4.23 -0.38 -7.55
N GLY A 198 5.28 -0.17 -8.36
CA GLY A 198 6.33 -1.18 -8.59
C GLY A 198 6.99 -1.62 -7.28
N LEU A 199 7.39 -0.65 -6.45
CA LEU A 199 7.94 -0.93 -5.12
C LEU A 199 6.93 -1.70 -4.25
N GLY A 200 5.66 -1.27 -4.23
CA GLY A 200 4.58 -1.95 -3.52
C GLY A 200 4.44 -3.41 -3.93
N ILE A 201 4.44 -3.71 -5.24
CA ILE A 201 4.37 -5.08 -5.79
C ILE A 201 5.55 -5.93 -5.31
N THR A 202 6.74 -5.34 -5.29
CA THR A 202 7.93 -6.04 -4.81
C THR A 202 7.94 -6.21 -3.29
N ALA A 203 7.16 -5.44 -2.53
CA ALA A 203 6.98 -5.64 -1.09
C ALA A 203 5.90 -6.68 -0.79
N LYS A 204 4.80 -6.68 -1.54
CA LYS A 204 3.69 -7.64 -1.43
C LYS A 204 2.95 -7.68 -2.76
N LEU A 205 2.35 -8.81 -3.14
CA LEU A 205 1.79 -8.95 -4.51
C LEU A 205 0.48 -8.17 -4.75
N TYR A 206 -0.33 -7.89 -3.72
CA TYR A 206 -1.67 -7.30 -3.89
C TYR A 206 -1.71 -5.93 -4.60
N PRO A 207 -0.72 -5.02 -4.50
CA PRO A 207 -0.72 -3.75 -5.23
C PRO A 207 -0.70 -3.92 -6.75
N ALA A 208 -0.35 -5.11 -7.27
CA ALA A 208 -0.42 -5.41 -8.71
C ALA A 208 -1.84 -5.22 -9.27
N VAL A 209 -2.87 -5.43 -8.44
CA VAL A 209 -4.28 -5.21 -8.79
C VAL A 209 -4.57 -3.75 -9.17
N LEU A 210 -3.76 -2.80 -8.69
CA LEU A 210 -3.91 -1.38 -8.99
C LEU A 210 -3.23 -0.97 -10.31
N VAL A 211 -2.36 -1.80 -10.89
CA VAL A 211 -1.63 -1.44 -12.12
C VAL A 211 -2.57 -1.18 -13.30
N PRO A 212 -3.59 -2.03 -13.60
CA PRO A 212 -4.51 -1.74 -14.68
C PRO A 212 -5.28 -0.42 -14.48
N LEU A 213 -5.64 -0.10 -13.23
CA LEU A 213 -6.31 1.16 -12.87
C LEU A 213 -5.38 2.36 -13.06
N GLY A 214 -4.13 2.26 -12.59
CA GLY A 214 -3.11 3.29 -12.77
C GLY A 214 -2.82 3.56 -14.24
N VAL A 215 -2.67 2.51 -15.04
CA VAL A 215 -2.43 2.63 -16.49
C VAL A 215 -3.63 3.25 -17.20
N ALA A 216 -4.85 2.81 -16.89
CA ALA A 216 -6.07 3.40 -17.45
C ALA A 216 -6.22 4.89 -17.05
N PHE A 217 -5.91 5.23 -15.80
CA PHE A 217 -5.92 6.60 -15.30
C PHE A 217 -4.93 7.49 -16.07
N VAL A 218 -3.68 7.02 -16.25
CA VAL A 218 -2.66 7.75 -17.02
C VAL A 218 -3.03 7.85 -18.49
N TRP A 219 -3.56 6.79 -19.09
CA TRP A 219 -4.00 6.80 -20.49
C TRP A 219 -5.02 7.91 -20.71
N ARG A 220 -6.04 7.98 -19.84
CA ARG A 220 -7.10 8.97 -19.95
C ARG A 220 -6.60 10.41 -19.76
N ARG A 221 -5.61 10.62 -18.90
CA ARG A 221 -5.13 11.97 -18.53
C ARG A 221 -3.98 12.49 -19.38
N ALA A 222 -3.12 11.59 -19.86
CA ALA A 222 -1.85 11.92 -20.52
C ALA A 222 -1.60 11.11 -21.82
N GLY A 223 -2.54 10.27 -22.23
CA GLY A 223 -2.48 9.50 -23.46
C GLY A 223 -1.73 8.18 -23.36
N ARG A 224 -1.86 7.37 -24.42
CA ARG A 224 -1.31 6.00 -24.50
C ARG A 224 0.20 5.93 -24.27
N ARG A 225 0.96 6.89 -24.83
CA ARG A 225 2.43 6.88 -24.74
C ARG A 225 2.91 6.98 -23.29
N GLU A 226 2.34 7.91 -22.52
CA GLU A 226 2.71 8.09 -21.12
C GLU A 226 2.23 6.90 -20.28
N ALA A 227 1.06 6.34 -20.59
CA ALA A 227 0.56 5.13 -19.91
C ALA A 227 1.51 3.93 -20.08
N LEU A 228 2.03 3.73 -21.30
CA LEU A 228 3.02 2.69 -21.57
C LEU A 228 4.37 2.97 -20.90
N ALA A 229 4.80 4.24 -20.82
CA ALA A 229 6.02 4.61 -20.09
C ALA A 229 5.88 4.35 -18.59
N CYS A 230 4.73 4.70 -18.01
CA CYS A 230 4.37 4.40 -16.63
C CYS A 230 4.32 2.89 -16.34
N LEU A 231 3.69 2.10 -17.21
CA LEU A 231 3.70 0.63 -17.11
C LEU A 231 5.12 0.09 -17.19
N GLY A 232 5.91 0.55 -18.15
CA GLY A 232 7.32 0.18 -18.30
C GLY A 232 8.13 0.49 -17.05
N LEU A 233 7.87 1.61 -16.38
CA LEU A 233 8.52 1.97 -15.12
C LEU A 233 8.16 1.02 -13.97
N THR A 234 6.88 0.66 -13.82
CA THR A 234 6.45 -0.34 -12.83
C THR A 234 7.14 -1.68 -13.08
N LEU A 235 7.17 -2.16 -14.32
CA LEU A 235 7.83 -3.40 -14.70
C LEU A 235 9.35 -3.34 -14.49
N ALA A 236 9.98 -2.20 -14.79
CA ALA A 236 11.41 -2.01 -14.58
C ALA A 236 11.78 -2.07 -13.10
N VAL A 237 10.99 -1.45 -12.21
CA VAL A 237 11.22 -1.54 -10.75
C VAL A 237 11.12 -2.99 -10.27
N VAL A 238 10.07 -3.71 -10.69
CA VAL A 238 9.91 -5.13 -10.36
C VAL A 238 11.10 -5.94 -10.88
N ALA A 239 11.48 -5.75 -12.13
CA ALA A 239 12.60 -6.46 -12.74
C ALA A 239 13.92 -6.18 -12.01
N VAL A 240 14.25 -4.92 -11.72
CA VAL A 240 15.49 -4.54 -11.04
C VAL A 240 15.59 -5.16 -9.65
N ILE A 241 14.49 -5.17 -8.89
CA ILE A 241 14.48 -5.72 -7.53
C ILE A 241 14.54 -7.25 -7.54
N PHE A 242 13.85 -7.91 -8.47
CA PHE A 242 13.87 -9.38 -8.56
C PHE A 242 15.12 -9.93 -9.25
N ALA A 243 15.71 -9.19 -10.20
CA ALA A 243 16.84 -9.64 -11.03
C ALA A 243 18.00 -10.27 -10.25
N PRO A 244 18.56 -9.67 -9.18
CA PRO A 244 19.68 -10.28 -8.47
C PRO A 244 19.31 -11.66 -7.88
N PHE A 245 18.10 -11.81 -7.35
CA PHE A 245 17.63 -13.07 -6.76
C PHE A 245 17.28 -14.12 -7.81
N VAL A 246 16.71 -13.70 -8.94
CA VAL A 246 16.43 -14.59 -10.07
C VAL A 246 17.72 -15.09 -10.70
N VAL A 247 18.76 -14.25 -10.81
CA VAL A 247 20.08 -14.66 -11.32
C VAL A 247 20.76 -15.64 -10.37
N LEU A 248 20.66 -15.42 -9.05
CA LEU A 248 21.33 -16.24 -8.05
C LEU A 248 20.59 -17.55 -7.73
N SER A 249 19.26 -17.53 -7.70
CA SER A 249 18.41 -18.69 -7.40
C SER A 249 17.04 -18.59 -8.10
N PRO A 250 16.97 -18.90 -9.40
CA PRO A 250 15.68 -18.90 -10.11
C PRO A 250 14.66 -19.86 -9.48
N GLY A 251 15.15 -21.03 -9.03
CA GLY A 251 14.32 -22.06 -8.38
C GLY A 251 13.75 -21.60 -7.04
N GLY A 252 14.54 -20.91 -6.21
CA GLY A 252 14.08 -20.40 -4.92
C GLY A 252 13.03 -19.29 -5.04
N VAL A 253 13.23 -18.37 -6.00
CA VAL A 253 12.22 -17.34 -6.32
C VAL A 253 10.93 -17.98 -6.85
N TRP A 254 11.05 -18.97 -7.75
CA TRP A 254 9.89 -19.69 -8.27
C TRP A 254 9.15 -20.45 -7.16
N GLN A 255 9.88 -21.12 -6.27
CA GLN A 255 9.29 -21.83 -5.14
C GLN A 255 8.49 -20.86 -4.25
N SER A 256 9.06 -19.71 -3.88
CA SER A 256 8.40 -18.66 -3.12
C SER A 256 7.05 -18.24 -3.73
N LEU A 257 7.03 -17.97 -5.04
CA LEU A 257 5.82 -17.62 -5.76
C LEU A 257 4.82 -18.78 -5.86
N SER A 258 5.30 -20.00 -6.10
CA SER A 258 4.45 -21.19 -6.23
C SER A 258 3.73 -21.56 -4.93
N VAL A 259 4.39 -21.35 -3.79
CA VAL A 259 3.82 -21.55 -2.45
C VAL A 259 2.65 -20.59 -2.22
N GLN A 260 2.74 -19.35 -2.70
CA GLN A 260 1.63 -18.39 -2.61
C GLN A 260 0.43 -18.78 -3.50
N LEU A 261 0.69 -19.35 -4.68
CA LEU A 261 -0.35 -19.76 -5.64
C LEU A 261 -1.08 -21.04 -5.24
N ARG A 262 -0.48 -21.87 -4.39
CA ARG A 262 -1.05 -23.16 -3.94
C ARG A 262 -1.73 -23.07 -2.57
N ARG A 263 -1.93 -21.87 -2.03
CA ARG A 263 -2.57 -21.67 -0.73
C ARG A 263 -4.00 -22.24 -0.74
N PRO A 264 -4.34 -23.12 0.21
CA PRO A 264 -5.71 -23.65 0.35
C PRO A 264 -6.70 -22.57 0.83
N LEU A 265 -7.98 -22.94 0.93
CA LEU A 265 -9.03 -22.01 1.36
C LEU A 265 -8.89 -21.67 2.85
N GLN A 266 -8.55 -20.42 3.15
CA GLN A 266 -8.38 -19.96 4.54
C GLN A 266 -9.71 -19.95 5.30
N VAL A 267 -9.69 -20.36 6.57
CA VAL A 267 -10.88 -20.48 7.44
C VAL A 267 -11.64 -19.15 7.58
N GLU A 268 -10.93 -18.02 7.52
CA GLU A 268 -11.49 -16.67 7.63
C GLU A 268 -12.15 -16.18 6.32
N SER A 269 -12.06 -16.95 5.23
CA SER A 269 -12.72 -16.59 3.98
C SER A 269 -14.23 -16.83 4.06
N LEU A 270 -15.00 -16.04 3.30
CA LEU A 270 -16.45 -16.23 3.17
C LEU A 270 -16.79 -17.65 2.68
N GLY A 271 -16.00 -18.19 1.76
CA GLY A 271 -16.16 -19.57 1.27
C GLY A 271 -16.02 -20.60 2.39
N SER A 272 -15.05 -20.41 3.28
CA SER A 272 -14.88 -21.26 4.46
C SER A 272 -16.00 -21.11 5.47
N ALA A 273 -16.49 -19.89 5.72
CA ALA A 273 -17.64 -19.69 6.62
C ALA A 273 -18.90 -20.41 6.11
N LEU A 274 -19.16 -20.36 4.80
CA LEU A 274 -20.26 -21.09 4.17
C LEU A 274 -20.07 -22.61 4.25
N LEU A 275 -18.85 -23.10 4.07
CA LEU A 275 -18.53 -24.54 4.18
C LEU A 275 -18.62 -25.04 5.62
N LEU A 276 -18.20 -24.25 6.60
CA LEU A 276 -18.34 -24.58 8.02
C LEU A 276 -19.81 -24.59 8.44
N ALA A 277 -20.61 -23.63 7.96
CA ALA A 277 -22.05 -23.64 8.14
C ALA A 277 -22.68 -24.90 7.51
N ALA A 278 -22.29 -25.25 6.29
CA ALA A 278 -22.77 -26.46 5.61
C ALA A 278 -22.30 -27.75 6.31
N HIS A 279 -21.11 -27.77 6.88
CA HIS A 279 -20.63 -28.86 7.73
C HIS A 279 -21.54 -29.04 8.95
N HIS A 280 -21.85 -27.95 9.67
CA HIS A 280 -22.70 -28.01 10.86
C HIS A 280 -24.16 -28.38 10.55
N VAL A 281 -24.71 -27.94 9.41
CA VAL A 281 -26.12 -28.15 9.06
C VAL A 281 -26.35 -29.47 8.32
N PHE A 282 -25.44 -29.86 7.44
CA PHE A 282 -25.63 -30.99 6.52
C PHE A 282 -24.60 -32.12 6.70
N GLY A 283 -23.65 -32.00 7.64
CA GLY A 283 -22.61 -33.00 7.87
C GLY A 283 -21.57 -33.09 6.76
N LEU A 284 -21.39 -32.02 5.97
CA LEU A 284 -20.44 -31.97 4.85
C LEU A 284 -19.00 -32.27 5.34
N GLY A 285 -18.31 -33.25 4.77
CA GLY A 285 -16.94 -33.58 5.19
C GLY A 285 -15.94 -32.46 4.84
N VAL A 286 -15.49 -31.71 5.85
CA VAL A 286 -14.45 -30.69 5.75
C VAL A 286 -13.34 -31.01 6.74
N THR A 287 -12.09 -30.95 6.32
CA THR A 287 -10.93 -31.17 7.20
C THR A 287 -10.27 -29.84 7.54
N ALA A 288 -9.92 -29.63 8.80
CA ALA A 288 -9.10 -28.49 9.19
C ALA A 288 -7.61 -28.83 8.99
N GLU A 289 -6.88 -27.96 8.29
CA GLU A 289 -5.47 -28.15 7.99
C GLU A 289 -4.68 -26.88 8.33
N THR A 290 -3.57 -27.02 9.07
CA THR A 290 -2.65 -25.91 9.31
C THR A 290 -1.53 -25.96 8.29
N SER A 291 -1.46 -24.97 7.41
CA SER A 291 -0.42 -24.88 6.39
C SER A 291 -0.18 -23.43 5.98
N HIS A 292 1.00 -23.11 5.45
CA HIS A 292 1.35 -21.77 4.95
C HIS A 292 1.16 -20.65 5.99
N GLY A 293 1.41 -20.96 7.27
CA GLY A 293 1.21 -20.03 8.40
C GLY A 293 -0.25 -19.67 8.66
N SER A 294 -1.21 -20.49 8.22
CA SER A 294 -2.64 -20.21 8.34
C SER A 294 -3.48 -21.48 8.60
N GLN A 295 -4.69 -21.28 9.14
CA GLN A 295 -5.69 -22.32 9.28
C GLN A 295 -6.55 -22.37 8.01
N ASN A 296 -6.65 -23.55 7.41
CA ASN A 296 -7.32 -23.77 6.14
C ASN A 296 -8.33 -24.92 6.22
N LEU A 297 -9.22 -24.97 5.23
CA LEU A 297 -10.14 -26.08 5.00
C LEU A 297 -9.65 -26.93 3.83
N GLY A 298 -9.55 -28.24 4.06
CA GLY A 298 -9.26 -29.28 3.08
C GLY A 298 -10.51 -30.08 2.68
N GLY A 299 -10.34 -30.94 1.67
CA GLY A 299 -11.42 -31.76 1.09
C GLY A 299 -11.93 -31.26 -0.26
N ALA A 300 -12.58 -32.15 -1.02
CA ALA A 300 -13.00 -31.85 -2.40
C ALA A 300 -13.98 -30.67 -2.52
N ALA A 301 -14.89 -30.53 -1.54
CA ALA A 301 -15.83 -29.40 -1.49
C ALA A 301 -15.11 -28.06 -1.20
N ALA A 302 -14.11 -28.07 -0.31
CA ALA A 302 -13.26 -26.91 -0.04
C ALA A 302 -12.46 -26.52 -1.29
N GLY A 303 -11.92 -27.51 -2.03
CA GLY A 303 -11.26 -27.30 -3.32
C GLY A 303 -12.18 -26.66 -4.36
N GLY A 304 -13.41 -27.15 -4.51
CA GLY A 304 -14.40 -26.59 -5.44
C GLY A 304 -14.77 -25.14 -5.12
N VAL A 305 -15.05 -24.83 -3.84
CA VAL A 305 -15.36 -23.47 -3.38
C VAL A 305 -14.15 -22.54 -3.51
N ALA A 306 -12.93 -23.04 -3.27
CA ALA A 306 -11.71 -22.26 -3.50
C ALA A 306 -11.59 -21.84 -4.96
N VAL A 307 -11.76 -22.78 -5.90
CA VAL A 307 -11.71 -22.49 -7.34
C VAL A 307 -12.81 -21.49 -7.73
N ALA A 308 -14.05 -21.70 -7.28
CA ALA A 308 -15.16 -20.80 -7.57
C ALA A 308 -14.91 -19.37 -7.03
N SER A 309 -14.35 -19.26 -5.83
CA SER A 309 -14.01 -17.97 -5.21
C SER A 309 -12.92 -17.23 -6.00
N VAL A 310 -11.88 -17.95 -6.44
CA VAL A 310 -10.82 -17.38 -7.28
C VAL A 310 -11.38 -16.90 -8.63
N VAL A 311 -12.24 -17.69 -9.27
CA VAL A 311 -12.88 -17.32 -10.54
C VAL A 311 -13.78 -16.09 -10.36
N ALA A 312 -14.60 -16.06 -9.31
CA ALA A 312 -15.47 -14.93 -9.00
C ALA A 312 -14.66 -13.65 -8.72
N GLN A 313 -13.58 -13.76 -7.94
CA GLN A 313 -12.67 -12.65 -7.67
C GLN A 313 -12.00 -12.14 -8.95
N ALA A 314 -11.51 -13.03 -9.80
CA ALA A 314 -10.91 -12.66 -11.08
C ALA A 314 -11.92 -11.95 -12.01
N ALA A 315 -13.14 -12.48 -12.10
CA ALA A 315 -14.22 -11.87 -12.89
C ALA A 315 -14.59 -10.48 -12.36
N LEU A 316 -14.69 -10.32 -11.04
CA LEU A 316 -14.96 -9.03 -10.40
C LEU A 316 -13.84 -8.02 -10.67
N LEU A 317 -12.57 -8.42 -10.56
CA LEU A 317 -11.44 -7.55 -10.86
C LEU A 317 -11.43 -7.10 -12.32
N ILE A 318 -11.65 -8.03 -13.26
CA ILE A 318 -11.77 -7.71 -14.69
C ILE A 318 -12.91 -6.72 -14.92
N TRP A 319 -14.07 -6.95 -14.31
CA TRP A 319 -15.21 -6.04 -14.41
C TRP A 319 -14.89 -4.66 -13.86
N ILE A 320 -14.22 -4.55 -12.70
CA ILE A 320 -13.77 -3.26 -12.13
C ILE A 320 -12.80 -2.56 -13.09
N TRP A 321 -11.78 -3.26 -13.60
CA TRP A 321 -10.78 -2.69 -14.52
C TRP A 321 -11.41 -2.17 -15.81
N VAL A 322 -12.28 -2.97 -16.43
CA VAL A 322 -12.97 -2.60 -17.66
C VAL A 322 -13.94 -1.44 -17.44
N SER A 323 -14.70 -1.48 -16.34
CA SER A 323 -15.66 -0.42 -16.00
C SER A 323 -14.95 0.90 -15.72
N PHE A 324 -13.84 0.86 -14.99
CA PHE A 324 -13.01 2.04 -14.71
C PHE A 324 -12.37 2.62 -15.99
N ALA A 325 -11.86 1.75 -16.86
CA ALA A 325 -11.25 2.16 -18.14
C ALA A 325 -12.26 2.77 -19.12
N ARG A 326 -13.53 2.33 -19.06
CA ARG A 326 -14.64 2.84 -19.90
C ARG A 326 -15.33 4.08 -19.33
N GLY A 327 -15.09 4.44 -18.07
CA GLY A 327 -15.72 5.59 -17.44
C GLY A 327 -15.40 6.92 -18.14
N PRO A 328 -16.30 7.92 -18.08
CA PRO A 328 -16.11 9.21 -18.74
C PRO A 328 -14.82 9.89 -18.27
N ALA A 329 -14.14 10.59 -19.18
CA ALA A 329 -12.83 11.21 -18.98
C ALA A 329 -12.80 12.34 -17.93
N SER A 330 -13.93 12.71 -17.34
CA SER A 330 -14.03 13.81 -16.38
C SER A 330 -13.39 13.47 -15.03
N SER A 331 -12.35 14.20 -14.69
CA SER A 331 -12.13 14.77 -13.36
C SER A 331 -12.16 16.27 -13.52
#